data_AF-A0A4V4M2T3-F1
#
_entry.id   AF-A0A4V4M2T3-F1
#
_cell.length_a   1.000
_cell.length_b   1.000
_cell.length_c   1.000
_cell.angle_alpha   90.00
_cell.angle_beta   90.00
_cell.angle_gamma   90.00
#
_symmetry.space_group_name_H-M   'P 1'
#
loop_
_entity.id
_entity.type
_entity.pdbx_description
1 polymer ?
#
loop_
_entity_poly.entity_id
_entity_poly.type
_entity_poly.pdbx_seq_one_letter_code
_entity_poly.pdbx_strand_id
1 'polypeptide(L)'
;MGISMHSKIAPLAYSAMADFTQDMLRPIFDTVYEPGNDNVAQPERQHQRVSKMHEEQYKKHVDLTREQQNILIDSQSKFGKSWLTTIPYNNSLALSNSEVSVALHYRTLCPGQAEFCLACGLRNTIGHDDLCQSRPNLRRARHEHIKRLLLKHLASVPNNTITSEPTTKNSHRRTDFRIGGSCSKVRGASEYDLTIIAPTADYKGSRGDIQRCTTAEGRYRKELEFYEHEKELKYKGITHTPFYPLVFSAGGALTDKSKQLFLHWKKHIKYFGTLVRHISVGLVRARAAYFTF
;
A
#
# COMPACT_ATOMS: atom_id res chain seq x y z
N MET A 1 -9.62 -10.23 1.65
CA MET A 1 -10.44 -11.44 1.42
C MET A 1 -9.60 -12.48 0.71
N GLY A 2 -9.10 -13.47 1.47
CA GLY A 2 -8.65 -14.82 1.06
C GLY A 2 -7.71 -15.04 -0.14
N ILE A 3 -6.95 -16.13 -0.09
CA ILE A 3 -6.42 -16.78 -1.30
C ILE A 3 -7.58 -17.61 -1.86
N SER A 4 -8.06 -17.33 -3.08
CA SER A 4 -9.15 -18.12 -3.66
C SER A 4 -8.69 -19.56 -3.86
N MET A 5 -9.56 -20.51 -3.50
CA MET A 5 -9.26 -21.93 -3.65
C MET A 5 -8.95 -22.28 -5.11
N HIS A 6 -7.98 -23.17 -5.31
CA HIS A 6 -7.59 -23.67 -6.64
C HIS A 6 -8.81 -24.18 -7.43
N SER A 7 -9.74 -24.87 -6.78
CA SER A 7 -10.99 -25.36 -7.37
C SER A 7 -11.85 -24.27 -8.02
N LYS A 8 -11.76 -23.02 -7.53
CA LYS A 8 -12.50 -21.88 -8.10
C LYS A 8 -11.72 -21.16 -9.20
N ILE A 9 -10.39 -21.15 -9.13
CA ILE A 9 -9.53 -20.46 -10.11
C ILE A 9 -9.29 -21.33 -11.34
N ALA A 10 -9.07 -22.64 -11.16
CA ALA A 10 -8.67 -23.56 -12.22
C ALA A 10 -9.65 -23.59 -13.41
N PRO A 11 -10.98 -23.60 -13.22
CA PRO A 11 -11.92 -23.54 -14.36
C PRO A 11 -11.82 -22.24 -15.15
N LEU A 12 -11.61 -21.10 -14.47
CA LEU A 12 -11.42 -19.79 -15.12
C LEU A 12 -10.09 -19.73 -15.88
N ALA A 13 -9.05 -20.36 -15.35
CA ALA A 13 -7.76 -20.49 -16.02
C ALA A 13 -7.87 -21.36 -17.27
N TYR A 14 -8.53 -22.52 -17.15
CA TYR A 14 -8.72 -23.46 -18.24
C TYR A 14 -9.52 -22.84 -19.39
N SER A 15 -10.65 -22.21 -19.09
CA SER A 15 -11.45 -21.52 -20.10
C SER A 15 -10.69 -20.38 -20.78
N ALA A 16 -9.93 -19.57 -20.03
CA ALA A 16 -9.13 -18.50 -20.61
C ALA A 16 -8.01 -19.03 -21.53
N MET A 17 -7.41 -20.17 -21.17
CA MET A 17 -6.41 -20.84 -22.00
C MET A 17 -7.04 -21.45 -23.26
N ALA A 18 -8.22 -22.07 -23.14
CA ALA A 18 -8.95 -22.62 -24.28
C ALA A 18 -9.30 -21.52 -25.31
N ASP A 19 -9.84 -20.40 -24.85
CA ASP A 19 -10.21 -19.27 -25.72
C ASP A 19 -8.97 -18.63 -26.37
N PHE A 20 -7.86 -18.51 -25.63
CA PHE A 20 -6.59 -18.04 -26.17
C PHE A 20 -6.03 -18.98 -27.24
N THR A 21 -6.06 -20.30 -26.99
CA THR A 21 -5.61 -21.30 -27.95
C THR A 21 -6.50 -21.29 -29.19
N GLN A 22 -7.82 -21.17 -29.04
CA GLN A 22 -8.75 -21.07 -30.15
C GLN A 22 -8.44 -19.86 -31.04
N ASP A 23 -8.21 -18.69 -30.46
CA ASP A 23 -7.83 -17.49 -31.22
C ASP A 23 -6.44 -17.60 -31.85
N MET A 24 -5.48 -18.22 -31.17
CA MET A 24 -4.12 -18.42 -31.70
C MET A 24 -4.10 -19.40 -32.88
N LEU A 25 -4.95 -20.43 -32.83
CA LEU A 25 -5.04 -21.47 -33.86
C LEU A 25 -5.96 -21.07 -35.02
N ARG A 26 -6.86 -20.10 -34.83
CA ARG A 26 -7.78 -19.60 -35.86
C ARG A 26 -7.11 -19.28 -37.21
N PRO A 27 -5.97 -18.57 -37.27
CA PRO A 27 -5.29 -18.26 -38.54
C PRO A 27 -4.72 -19.50 -39.25
N ILE A 28 -4.51 -20.59 -38.52
CA ILE A 28 -3.93 -21.84 -39.04
C ILE A 28 -5.01 -22.73 -39.65
N PHE A 29 -6.22 -22.74 -39.07
CA PHE A 29 -7.29 -23.64 -39.47
C PHE A 29 -8.40 -22.96 -40.29
N ASP A 30 -8.59 -21.65 -40.21
CA ASP A 30 -9.59 -20.93 -41.01
C ASP A 30 -9.00 -20.40 -42.32
N THR A 31 -9.47 -20.95 -43.44
CA THR A 31 -9.10 -20.53 -44.81
C THR A 31 -9.62 -19.14 -45.22
N VAL A 32 -10.41 -18.49 -44.36
CA VAL A 32 -11.01 -17.14 -44.57
C VAL A 32 -10.43 -16.12 -43.58
N TYR A 33 -9.28 -16.41 -42.96
CA TYR A 33 -8.65 -15.48 -42.04
C TYR A 33 -8.11 -14.25 -42.79
N GLU A 34 -8.84 -13.14 -42.74
CA GLU A 34 -8.36 -11.83 -43.18
C GLU A 34 -7.57 -11.16 -42.03
N PRO A 35 -6.24 -10.97 -42.17
CA PRO A 35 -5.46 -10.25 -41.19
C PRO A 35 -5.86 -8.77 -41.19
N GLY A 36 -6.42 -8.28 -40.08
CA GLY A 36 -6.78 -6.86 -39.90
C GLY A 36 -8.26 -6.57 -39.66
N ASN A 37 -9.13 -7.58 -39.52
CA ASN A 37 -10.49 -7.35 -39.02
C ASN A 37 -10.45 -7.15 -37.49
N ASP A 38 -10.10 -5.95 -37.07
CA ASP A 38 -9.93 -5.50 -35.68
C ASP A 38 -11.24 -5.53 -34.84
N ASN A 39 -12.34 -6.03 -35.39
CA ASN A 39 -13.64 -6.14 -34.71
C ASN A 39 -13.83 -7.43 -33.90
N VAL A 40 -12.84 -8.33 -33.86
CA VAL A 40 -12.91 -9.50 -32.96
C VAL A 40 -12.44 -9.06 -31.57
N ALA A 41 -13.39 -9.01 -30.63
CA ALA A 41 -13.10 -8.71 -29.24
C ALA A 41 -12.02 -9.67 -28.71
N GLN A 42 -10.92 -9.11 -28.19
CA GLN A 42 -9.84 -9.93 -27.63
C GLN A 42 -10.39 -10.82 -26.51
N PRO A 43 -9.96 -12.10 -26.46
CA PRO A 43 -10.48 -13.06 -25.50
C PRO A 43 -10.09 -12.61 -24.09
N GLU A 44 -11.04 -12.66 -23.16
CA GLU A 44 -10.79 -12.21 -21.80
C GLU A 44 -9.69 -13.06 -21.16
N ARG A 45 -8.61 -12.39 -20.71
CA ARG A 45 -7.47 -13.06 -20.08
C ARG A 45 -7.88 -13.63 -18.73
N GLN A 46 -7.19 -14.68 -18.28
CA GLN A 46 -7.42 -15.32 -16.97
C GLN A 46 -7.55 -14.31 -15.84
N HIS A 47 -6.64 -13.34 -15.74
CA HIS A 47 -6.65 -12.36 -14.65
C HIS A 47 -7.91 -11.47 -14.63
N GLN A 48 -8.52 -11.19 -15.78
CA GLN A 48 -9.75 -10.40 -15.88
C GLN A 48 -10.95 -11.21 -15.37
N ARG A 49 -11.05 -12.49 -15.78
CA ARG A 49 -12.10 -13.41 -15.31
C ARG A 49 -12.04 -13.61 -13.79
N VAL A 50 -10.82 -13.84 -13.27
CA VAL A 50 -10.60 -13.97 -11.83
C VAL A 50 -10.93 -12.67 -11.09
N SER A 51 -10.62 -11.49 -11.66
CA SER A 51 -10.98 -10.19 -11.08
C SER A 51 -12.49 -10.03 -10.95
N LYS A 52 -13.26 -10.35 -12.01
CA LYS A 52 -14.74 -10.30 -11.98
C LYS A 52 -15.30 -11.22 -10.90
N MET A 53 -14.81 -12.46 -10.80
CA MET A 53 -15.23 -13.39 -9.75
C MET A 53 -14.94 -12.84 -8.35
N HIS A 54 -13.79 -12.20 -8.16
CA HIS A 54 -13.45 -11.56 -6.88
C HIS A 54 -14.35 -10.37 -6.58
N GLU A 55 -14.68 -9.54 -7.56
CA GLU A 55 -15.61 -8.41 -7.42
C GLU A 55 -17.02 -8.88 -7.06
N GLU A 56 -17.52 -9.96 -7.67
CA GLU A 56 -18.81 -10.55 -7.33
C GLU A 56 -18.82 -11.12 -5.91
N GLN A 57 -17.75 -11.82 -5.50
CA GLN A 57 -17.61 -12.30 -4.13
C GLN A 57 -17.54 -11.14 -3.14
N TYR A 58 -16.84 -10.05 -3.49
CA TYR A 58 -16.78 -8.85 -2.68
C TYR A 58 -18.16 -8.21 -2.50
N LYS A 59 -18.93 -8.10 -3.58
CA LYS A 59 -20.31 -7.59 -3.57
C LYS A 59 -21.27 -8.43 -2.72
N LYS A 60 -20.95 -9.68 -2.40
CA LYS A 60 -21.78 -10.56 -1.55
C LYS A 60 -21.58 -10.31 -0.04
N HIS A 61 -20.54 -9.57 0.37
CA HIS A 61 -20.27 -9.22 1.76
C HIS A 61 -20.47 -7.72 1.98
N VAL A 62 -21.74 -7.31 2.13
CA VAL A 62 -22.14 -5.89 2.04
C VAL A 62 -22.08 -5.13 3.39
N ASP A 63 -22.08 -5.80 4.54
CA ASP A 63 -22.17 -5.11 5.83
C ASP A 63 -20.85 -5.07 6.60
N LEU A 64 -19.78 -4.56 5.96
CA LEU A 64 -18.53 -4.29 6.66
C LEU A 64 -18.57 -2.91 7.33
N THR A 65 -18.09 -2.84 8.57
CA THR A 65 -17.86 -1.57 9.31
C THR A 65 -16.83 -0.69 8.59
N ARG A 66 -16.78 0.61 8.92
CA ARG A 66 -15.79 1.56 8.38
C ARG A 66 -14.36 1.03 8.52
N GLU A 67 -14.02 0.52 9.70
CA GLU A 67 -12.70 0.00 10.07
C GLU A 67 -12.33 -1.23 9.23
N GLN A 68 -13.26 -2.18 9.09
CA GLN A 68 -13.08 -3.38 8.28
C GLN A 68 -12.92 -3.04 6.79
N GLN A 69 -13.72 -2.12 6.27
CA GLN A 69 -13.60 -1.62 4.90
C GLN A 69 -12.21 -1.00 4.67
N ASN A 70 -11.77 -0.13 5.59
CA ASN A 70 -10.46 0.51 5.49
C ASN A 70 -9.35 -0.54 5.46
N ILE A 71 -9.31 -1.47 6.42
CA ILE A 71 -8.29 -2.53 6.47
C ILE A 71 -8.30 -3.39 5.19
N LEU A 72 -9.49 -3.68 4.66
CA LEU A 72 -9.64 -4.49 3.46
C LEU A 72 -9.08 -3.77 2.23
N ILE A 73 -9.45 -2.50 2.00
CA ILE A 73 -8.91 -1.67 0.92
C ILE A 73 -7.40 -1.51 1.08
N ASP A 74 -6.97 -1.25 2.31
CA ASP A 74 -5.57 -1.05 2.66
C ASP A 74 -4.69 -2.24 2.29
N SER A 75 -5.15 -3.42 2.68
CA SER A 75 -4.48 -4.69 2.44
C SER A 75 -4.46 -5.08 0.96
N GLN A 76 -5.36 -4.53 0.14
CA GLN A 76 -5.39 -4.79 -1.30
C GLN A 76 -4.44 -3.91 -2.11
N SER A 77 -3.85 -2.89 -1.48
CA SER A 77 -2.92 -1.97 -2.13
C SER A 77 -1.78 -2.73 -2.82
N LYS A 78 -1.42 -2.30 -4.05
CA LYS A 78 -0.35 -2.94 -4.83
C LYS A 78 0.98 -2.92 -4.08
N PHE A 79 1.25 -1.83 -3.38
CA PHE A 79 2.46 -1.63 -2.59
C PHE A 79 2.44 -2.50 -1.33
N GLY A 80 1.32 -2.51 -0.60
CA GLY A 80 1.11 -3.32 0.59
C GLY A 80 1.16 -4.82 0.37
N LYS A 81 0.63 -5.32 -0.75
CA LYS A 81 0.57 -6.77 -1.04
C LYS A 81 1.85 -7.38 -1.63
N SER A 82 2.89 -6.58 -1.87
CA SER A 82 4.11 -7.05 -2.53
C SER A 82 4.83 -8.16 -1.76
N TRP A 83 4.66 -8.27 -0.45
CA TRP A 83 5.22 -9.34 0.37
C TRP A 83 4.71 -10.73 -0.04
N LEU A 84 3.46 -10.85 -0.53
CA LEU A 84 2.87 -12.13 -0.96
C LEU A 84 3.61 -12.77 -2.13
N THR A 85 4.21 -11.94 -2.99
CA THR A 85 4.94 -12.38 -4.18
C THR A 85 6.45 -12.18 -4.02
N THR A 86 6.93 -11.92 -2.80
CA THR A 86 8.36 -11.72 -2.53
C THR A 86 9.01 -13.05 -2.27
N ILE A 87 10.04 -13.37 -3.07
CA ILE A 87 10.87 -14.56 -2.86
C ILE A 87 11.91 -14.22 -1.77
N PRO A 88 11.98 -14.98 -0.66
CA PRO A 88 12.86 -14.67 0.45
C PRO A 88 14.30 -15.17 0.20
N TYR A 89 15.02 -14.52 -0.71
CA TYR A 89 16.43 -14.86 -1.00
C TYR A 89 17.42 -14.27 0.03
N ASN A 90 16.95 -13.47 0.98
CA ASN A 90 17.74 -12.96 2.10
C ASN A 90 16.88 -12.79 3.36
N ASN A 91 17.53 -12.68 4.52
CA ASN A 91 16.83 -12.53 5.82
C ASN A 91 15.99 -11.24 5.90
N SER A 92 16.38 -10.18 5.19
CA SER A 92 15.60 -8.93 5.19
C SER A 92 14.24 -9.06 4.52
N LEU A 93 14.07 -10.02 3.60
CA LEU A 93 12.84 -10.31 2.87
C LEU A 93 12.10 -11.54 3.38
N ALA A 94 12.73 -12.35 4.25
CA ALA A 94 12.10 -13.50 4.88
C ALA A 94 11.11 -13.04 5.96
N LEU A 95 9.90 -13.61 5.94
CA LEU A 95 8.90 -13.47 6.99
C LEU A 95 8.77 -14.80 7.73
N SER A 96 8.71 -14.74 9.05
CA SER A 96 8.39 -15.86 9.93
C SER A 96 6.91 -16.24 9.84
N ASN A 97 6.58 -17.44 10.31
CA ASN A 97 5.20 -17.94 10.32
C ASN A 97 4.26 -17.04 11.12
N SER A 98 4.73 -16.46 12.24
CA SER A 98 3.93 -15.52 13.04
C SER A 98 3.68 -14.23 12.27
N GLU A 99 4.69 -13.65 11.60
CA GLU A 99 4.54 -12.46 10.77
C GLU A 99 3.54 -12.67 9.63
N VAL A 100 3.63 -13.82 8.95
CA VAL A 100 2.68 -14.20 7.89
C VAL A 100 1.28 -14.38 8.46
N SER A 101 1.14 -15.05 9.60
CA SER A 101 -0.14 -15.26 10.27
C SER A 101 -0.82 -13.92 10.57
N VAL A 102 -0.11 -12.97 11.19
CA VAL A 102 -0.63 -11.63 11.48
C VAL A 102 -1.07 -10.91 10.21
N ALA A 103 -0.24 -10.94 9.15
CA ALA A 103 -0.62 -10.33 7.89
C ALA A 103 -1.89 -10.94 7.30
N LEU A 104 -2.10 -12.24 7.47
CA LEU A 104 -3.31 -12.93 7.05
C LEU A 104 -4.52 -12.55 7.92
N HIS A 105 -4.38 -12.42 9.24
CA HIS A 105 -5.44 -11.94 10.14
C HIS A 105 -6.01 -10.59 9.67
N TYR A 106 -5.15 -9.62 9.36
CA TYR A 106 -5.58 -8.32 8.82
C TYR A 106 -6.30 -8.49 7.46
N ARG A 107 -5.82 -9.38 6.58
CA ARG A 107 -6.40 -9.59 5.24
C ARG A 107 -7.73 -10.35 5.23
N THR A 108 -7.97 -11.17 6.25
CA THR A 108 -9.20 -11.96 6.44
C THR A 108 -10.17 -11.30 7.41
N LEU A 109 -9.82 -10.12 7.93
CA LEU A 109 -10.59 -9.39 8.92
C LEU A 109 -10.80 -10.16 10.23
N CYS A 110 -9.90 -11.09 10.53
CA CYS A 110 -9.95 -11.87 11.76
C CYS A 110 -9.29 -11.07 12.89
N PRO A 111 -10.00 -10.77 14.00
CA PRO A 111 -9.41 -10.10 15.15
C PRO A 111 -8.33 -10.98 15.82
N GLY A 112 -7.64 -10.42 16.81
CA GLY A 112 -6.76 -11.21 17.69
C GLY A 112 -7.54 -12.28 18.46
N GLN A 113 -6.85 -13.30 18.97
CA GLN A 113 -7.51 -14.45 19.59
C GLN A 113 -8.17 -14.08 20.92
N ALA A 114 -7.56 -13.16 21.69
CA ALA A 114 -8.16 -12.63 22.92
C ALA A 114 -9.28 -11.61 22.62
N GLU A 115 -10.43 -11.72 23.30
CA GLU A 115 -11.56 -10.77 23.17
C GLU A 115 -11.18 -9.36 23.69
N PHE A 116 -10.30 -9.29 24.69
CA PHE A 116 -9.81 -8.05 25.28
C PHE A 116 -8.30 -7.94 25.09
N CYS A 117 -7.82 -6.73 24.87
CA CYS A 117 -6.40 -6.44 24.72
C CYS A 117 -5.69 -6.59 26.06
N LEU A 118 -4.71 -7.50 26.12
CA LEU A 118 -3.93 -7.77 27.35
C LEU A 118 -3.15 -6.55 27.86
N ALA A 119 -2.89 -5.55 27.01
CA ALA A 119 -2.13 -4.36 27.38
C ALA A 119 -3.00 -3.22 27.93
N CYS A 120 -4.21 -3.01 27.39
CA CYS A 120 -5.06 -1.86 27.75
C CYS A 120 -6.44 -2.23 28.30
N GLY A 121 -6.82 -3.51 28.29
CA GLY A 121 -8.12 -3.99 28.78
C GLY A 121 -9.32 -3.66 27.89
N LEU A 122 -9.16 -2.90 26.81
CA LEU A 122 -10.24 -2.59 25.86
C LEU A 122 -10.56 -3.79 24.97
N ARG A 123 -11.77 -3.83 24.39
CA ARG A 123 -12.14 -4.84 23.39
C ARG A 123 -11.11 -4.88 22.25
N ASN A 124 -10.65 -6.08 21.93
CA ASN A 124 -9.65 -6.33 20.89
C ASN A 124 -10.32 -6.40 19.52
N THR A 125 -10.82 -5.25 19.07
CA THR A 125 -11.41 -5.13 17.74
C THR A 125 -10.35 -5.12 16.67
N ILE A 126 -10.75 -5.37 15.42
CA ILE A 126 -9.81 -5.35 14.31
C ILE A 126 -9.08 -3.99 14.18
N GLY A 127 -7.75 -4.03 14.00
CA GLY A 127 -6.92 -2.82 13.90
C GLY A 127 -6.67 -2.09 15.22
N HIS A 128 -7.11 -2.65 16.35
CA HIS A 128 -6.77 -2.14 17.68
C HIS A 128 -5.25 -2.12 17.91
N ASP A 129 -4.53 -3.13 17.43
CA ASP A 129 -3.09 -3.28 17.66
C ASP A 129 -2.28 -2.10 17.11
N ASP A 130 -2.70 -1.53 15.97
CA ASP A 130 -2.05 -0.36 15.35
C ASP A 130 -2.26 0.94 16.20
N LEU A 131 -3.32 0.98 17.02
CA LEU A 131 -3.76 2.17 17.77
C LEU A 131 -3.45 2.14 19.27
N CYS A 132 -3.35 0.96 19.87
CA CYS A 132 -3.19 0.78 21.31
C CYS A 132 -1.98 1.53 21.88
N GLN A 133 -2.22 2.44 22.83
CA GLN A 133 -1.18 3.26 23.46
C GLN A 133 -0.43 2.52 24.58
N SER A 134 -1.08 1.55 25.22
CA SER A 134 -0.48 0.76 26.31
C SER A 134 0.48 -0.32 25.81
N ARG A 135 0.51 -0.59 24.49
CA ARG A 135 1.50 -1.48 23.89
C ARG A 135 2.82 -0.74 23.61
N PRO A 136 3.96 -1.45 23.54
CA PRO A 136 5.21 -0.86 23.11
C PRO A 136 5.04 -0.09 21.80
N ASN A 137 5.26 1.22 21.85
CA ASN A 137 5.03 2.10 20.72
C ASN A 137 6.20 1.99 19.71
N LEU A 138 6.20 0.92 18.93
CA LEU A 138 7.17 0.71 17.85
C LEU A 138 6.88 1.60 16.62
N ARG A 139 5.96 2.60 16.69
CA ARG A 139 5.60 3.44 15.53
C ARG A 139 6.83 4.20 15.04
N ARG A 140 7.65 4.66 16.00
CA ARG A 140 8.95 5.27 15.73
C ARG A 140 9.91 4.29 15.05
N ALA A 141 9.99 3.06 15.54
CA ALA A 141 10.86 2.03 14.94
C ALA A 141 10.43 1.68 13.50
N ARG A 142 9.11 1.55 13.25
CA ARG A 142 8.53 1.34 11.92
C ARG A 142 8.86 2.50 10.98
N HIS A 143 8.60 3.72 11.43
CA HIS A 143 8.89 4.95 10.67
C HIS A 143 10.38 5.04 10.34
N GLU A 144 11.26 4.88 11.31
CA GLU A 144 12.71 4.95 11.13
C GLU A 144 13.24 3.83 10.21
N HIS A 145 12.71 2.61 10.32
CA HIS A 145 13.06 1.52 9.42
C HIS A 145 12.76 1.87 7.96
N ILE A 146 11.54 2.36 7.70
CA ILE A 146 11.11 2.71 6.35
C ILE A 146 11.86 3.94 5.83
N LYS A 147 12.07 4.96 6.66
CA LYS A 147 12.89 6.13 6.35
C LYS A 147 14.30 5.71 5.92
N ARG A 148 14.96 4.82 6.67
CA ARG A 148 16.30 4.30 6.29
C ARG A 148 16.30 3.55 4.97
N LEU A 149 15.27 2.73 4.70
CA LEU A 149 15.14 2.04 3.41
C LEU A 149 15.00 3.03 2.25
N LEU A 150 14.16 4.05 2.40
CA LEU A 150 14.00 5.12 1.41
C LEU A 150 15.33 5.83 1.17
N LEU A 151 15.99 6.31 2.22
CA LEU A 151 17.26 7.03 2.12
C LEU A 151 18.34 6.19 1.44
N LYS A 152 18.46 4.90 1.81
CA LYS A 152 19.42 3.98 1.19
C LYS A 152 19.22 3.86 -0.32
N HIS A 153 17.97 3.67 -0.77
CA HIS A 153 17.68 3.52 -2.19
C HIS A 153 17.79 4.85 -2.95
N LEU A 154 17.39 5.96 -2.34
CA LEU A 154 17.50 7.29 -2.94
C LEU A 154 18.96 7.74 -3.07
N ALA A 155 19.83 7.35 -2.12
CA ALA A 155 21.27 7.64 -2.13
C ALA A 155 22.00 6.87 -3.23
N SER A 156 21.46 5.73 -3.66
CA SER A 156 22.07 4.90 -4.71
C SER A 156 21.94 5.49 -6.12
N VAL A 157 21.14 6.55 -6.28
CA VAL A 157 20.94 7.22 -7.57
C VAL A 157 22.06 8.26 -7.76
N PRO A 158 22.78 8.23 -8.91
CA PRO A 158 23.84 9.19 -9.19
C PRO A 158 23.35 10.65 -9.11
N ASN A 159 24.22 11.55 -8.65
CA ASN A 159 23.97 13.00 -8.55
C ASN A 159 22.81 13.41 -7.62
N ASN A 160 22.31 12.50 -6.79
CA ASN A 160 21.38 12.86 -5.73
C ASN A 160 22.15 13.30 -4.48
N THR A 161 21.72 14.40 -3.87
CA THR A 161 22.16 14.81 -2.55
C THR A 161 21.06 14.53 -1.53
N ILE A 162 21.42 13.96 -0.39
CA ILE A 162 20.46 13.62 0.66
C ILE A 162 20.91 14.26 1.96
N THR A 163 19.99 15.00 2.58
CA THR A 163 20.17 15.54 3.92
C THR A 163 19.13 14.90 4.81
N SER A 164 19.56 14.08 5.78
CA SER A 164 18.69 13.54 6.81
C SER A 164 18.36 14.62 7.84
N GLU A 165 17.10 14.69 8.26
CA GLU A 165 16.62 15.59 9.33
C GLU A 165 17.02 17.07 9.19
N PRO A 166 16.79 17.70 8.02
CA PRO A 166 17.12 19.12 7.85
C PRO A 166 16.23 19.97 8.77
N THR A 167 16.83 21.02 9.33
CA THR A 167 16.10 22.01 10.12
C THR A 167 15.16 22.82 9.24
N THR A 168 14.00 23.19 9.79
CA THR A 168 13.09 24.14 9.17
C THR A 168 13.47 25.58 9.53
N LYS A 169 13.03 26.56 8.73
CA LYS A 169 13.27 27.99 8.95
C LYS A 169 12.73 28.41 10.31
N ASN A 170 13.56 29.11 11.08
CA ASN A 170 13.19 29.78 12.33
C ASN A 170 12.42 28.89 13.32
N SER A 171 12.69 27.58 13.30
CA SER A 171 12.04 26.63 14.19
C SER A 171 12.96 25.46 14.53
N HIS A 172 12.81 24.89 15.72
CA HIS A 172 13.52 23.67 16.12
C HIS A 172 12.97 22.39 15.45
N ARG A 173 11.95 22.52 14.59
CA ARG A 173 11.34 21.38 13.89
C ARG A 173 12.23 20.93 12.74
N ARG A 174 12.17 19.63 12.46
CA ARG A 174 12.89 18.98 11.36
C ARG A 174 11.90 18.21 10.49
N THR A 175 12.12 18.23 9.18
CA THR A 175 11.49 17.25 8.28
C THR A 175 12.32 15.97 8.30
N ASP A 176 11.83 14.87 7.73
CA ASP A 176 12.57 13.60 7.80
C ASP A 176 13.81 13.59 6.91
N PHE A 177 13.69 14.15 5.71
CA PHE A 177 14.79 14.25 4.77
C PHE A 177 14.55 15.27 3.66
N ARG A 178 15.65 15.80 3.11
CA ARG A 178 15.68 16.60 1.87
C ARG A 178 16.42 15.83 0.79
N ILE A 179 15.89 15.86 -0.42
CA ILE A 179 16.53 15.30 -1.61
C ILE A 179 16.82 16.44 -2.57
N GLY A 180 18.06 16.55 -3.03
CA GLY A 180 18.46 17.33 -4.19
C GLY A 180 18.79 16.43 -5.38
N GLY A 181 18.62 16.95 -6.60
CA GLY A 181 18.94 16.23 -7.83
C GLY A 181 17.74 15.54 -8.47
N SER A 182 17.99 14.42 -9.15
CA SER A 182 17.02 13.78 -10.06
C SER A 182 15.79 13.19 -9.36
N CYS A 183 15.91 12.78 -8.09
CA CYS A 183 14.77 12.29 -7.29
C CYS A 183 14.02 13.38 -6.53
N SER A 184 14.46 14.65 -6.62
CA SER A 184 13.70 15.78 -6.09
C SER A 184 12.45 16.01 -6.93
N LYS A 185 11.30 16.21 -6.27
CA LYS A 185 10.03 16.41 -6.97
C LYS A 185 9.99 17.72 -7.77
N VAL A 186 10.68 18.75 -7.28
CA VAL A 186 10.88 20.03 -7.95
C VAL A 186 12.35 20.18 -8.36
N ARG A 187 12.62 20.96 -9.41
CA ARG A 187 14.00 21.29 -9.82
C ARG A 187 14.76 21.89 -8.63
N GLY A 188 15.97 21.40 -8.38
CA GLY A 188 16.76 21.75 -7.20
C GLY A 188 16.61 20.70 -6.10
N ALA A 189 15.88 21.05 -5.04
CA ALA A 189 15.69 20.20 -3.88
C ALA A 189 14.26 20.26 -3.34
N SER A 190 13.84 19.21 -2.64
CA SER A 190 12.52 19.07 -2.02
C SER A 190 12.66 18.42 -0.64
N GLU A 191 11.86 18.88 0.31
CA GLU A 191 11.79 18.33 1.68
C GLU A 191 10.60 17.39 1.83
N TYR A 192 10.78 16.33 2.60
CA TYR A 192 9.81 15.26 2.77
C TYR A 192 9.67 14.88 4.25
N ASP A 193 8.46 14.54 4.63
CA ASP A 193 8.13 14.04 5.97
C ASP A 193 7.23 12.82 5.81
N LEU A 194 7.71 11.69 6.34
CA LEU A 194 7.09 10.38 6.23
C LEU A 194 6.04 10.22 7.33
N THR A 195 4.83 9.82 6.95
CA THR A 195 3.76 9.51 7.88
C THR A 195 3.12 8.18 7.53
N ILE A 196 3.03 7.31 8.54
CA ILE A 196 2.41 5.98 8.43
C ILE A 196 1.14 5.95 9.28
N ILE A 197 -0.01 5.91 8.62
CA ILE A 197 -1.33 6.02 9.25
C ILE A 197 -1.94 4.63 9.49
N ALA A 198 -2.47 4.38 10.68
CA ALA A 198 -3.26 3.17 10.91
C ALA A 198 -4.59 3.25 10.12
N PRO A 199 -5.03 2.20 9.42
CA PRO A 199 -6.25 2.25 8.60
C PRO A 199 -7.51 2.55 9.41
N THR A 200 -7.49 2.21 10.70
CA THR A 200 -8.57 2.41 11.66
C THR A 200 -8.45 3.73 12.41
N ALA A 201 -7.40 4.52 12.18
CA ALA A 201 -7.21 5.80 12.87
C ALA A 201 -8.42 6.72 12.69
N ASP A 202 -8.74 7.45 13.77
CA ASP A 202 -9.82 8.42 13.75
C ASP A 202 -9.53 9.53 12.74
N TYR A 203 -10.52 9.81 11.90
CA TYR A 203 -10.47 10.92 10.97
C TYR A 203 -11.08 12.16 11.61
N LYS A 204 -10.32 13.27 11.64
CA LYS A 204 -10.74 14.54 12.25
C LYS A 204 -11.19 15.61 11.24
N GLY A 205 -11.23 15.32 9.95
CA GLY A 205 -11.62 16.30 8.94
C GLY A 205 -13.13 16.52 8.83
N SER A 206 -13.53 17.43 7.93
CA SER A 206 -14.93 17.77 7.70
C SER A 206 -15.72 16.56 7.19
N ARG A 207 -16.80 16.18 7.91
CA ARG A 207 -17.67 15.04 7.54
C ARG A 207 -18.32 15.22 6.16
N GLY A 208 -18.50 16.46 5.69
CA GLY A 208 -19.22 16.76 4.45
C GLY A 208 -18.55 16.22 3.18
N ASP A 209 -17.23 16.31 3.07
CA ASP A 209 -16.51 15.83 1.87
C ASP A 209 -16.45 14.30 1.80
N ILE A 210 -16.43 13.63 2.95
CA ILE A 210 -16.52 12.17 3.04
C ILE A 210 -17.93 11.68 2.76
N GLN A 211 -18.97 12.35 3.27
CA GLN A 211 -20.37 11.97 3.04
C GLN A 211 -20.76 12.03 1.57
N ARG A 212 -20.06 12.84 0.76
CA ARG A 212 -20.21 12.88 -0.70
C ARG A 212 -19.59 11.68 -1.42
N CYS A 213 -18.75 10.89 -0.74
CA CYS A 213 -18.17 9.69 -1.33
C CYS A 213 -19.19 8.54 -1.33
N THR A 214 -19.50 8.04 -2.52
CA THR A 214 -20.44 6.92 -2.71
C THR A 214 -19.80 5.54 -2.50
N THR A 215 -18.46 5.47 -2.45
CA THR A 215 -17.71 4.22 -2.29
C THR A 215 -16.80 4.26 -1.08
N ALA A 216 -16.59 3.09 -0.44
CA ALA A 216 -15.67 2.94 0.68
C ALA A 216 -14.22 3.29 0.30
N GLU A 217 -13.80 2.98 -0.94
CA GLU A 217 -12.47 3.35 -1.46
C GLU A 217 -12.35 4.88 -1.62
N GLY A 218 -13.36 5.54 -2.18
CA GLY A 218 -13.40 7.00 -2.28
C GLY A 218 -13.32 7.68 -0.92
N ARG A 219 -14.08 7.18 0.06
CA ARG A 219 -14.02 7.63 1.45
C ARG A 219 -12.62 7.45 2.04
N TYR A 220 -12.06 6.24 2.00
CA TYR A 220 -10.76 5.97 2.62
C TYR A 220 -9.63 6.80 1.98
N ARG A 221 -9.69 7.01 0.66
CA ARG A 221 -8.77 7.90 -0.05
C ARG A 221 -8.88 9.34 0.47
N LYS A 222 -10.09 9.87 0.69
CA LYS A 222 -10.30 11.19 1.30
C LYS A 222 -9.82 11.27 2.75
N GLU A 223 -9.97 10.19 3.50
CA GLU A 223 -9.42 10.11 4.86
C GLU A 223 -7.89 10.26 4.87
N LEU A 224 -7.19 9.60 3.94
CA LEU A 224 -5.73 9.73 3.80
C LEU A 224 -5.30 11.10 3.25
N GLU A 225 -6.05 11.68 2.30
CA GLU A 225 -5.82 13.03 1.76
C GLU A 225 -5.86 14.12 2.84
N PHE A 226 -6.70 13.97 3.87
CA PHE A 226 -6.72 14.90 5.00
C PHE A 226 -5.40 14.92 5.77
N TYR A 227 -4.83 13.76 6.08
CA TYR A 227 -3.53 13.69 6.76
C TYR A 227 -2.41 14.30 5.91
N GLU A 228 -2.51 14.15 4.60
CA GLU A 228 -1.61 14.79 3.65
C GLU A 228 -1.75 16.32 3.69
N HIS A 229 -2.99 16.85 3.66
CA HIS A 229 -3.25 18.28 3.74
C HIS A 229 -2.78 18.89 5.07
N GLU A 230 -3.04 18.22 6.20
CA GLU A 230 -2.56 18.64 7.52
C GLU A 230 -1.02 18.77 7.55
N LYS A 231 -0.30 17.88 6.88
CA LYS A 231 1.17 17.97 6.75
C LYS A 231 1.59 19.16 5.90
N GLU A 232 0.90 19.43 4.80
CA GLU A 232 1.17 20.60 3.97
C GLU A 232 0.96 21.90 4.75
N LEU A 233 -0.15 22.02 5.47
CA LEU A 233 -0.42 23.17 6.33
C LEU A 233 0.64 23.32 7.42
N LYS A 234 1.03 22.22 8.07
CA LYS A 234 2.05 22.20 9.11
C LYS A 234 3.42 22.71 8.62
N TYR A 235 3.79 22.43 7.37
CA TYR A 235 5.10 22.78 6.81
C TYR A 235 5.06 23.97 5.83
N LYS A 236 3.87 24.56 5.60
CA LYS A 236 3.68 25.69 4.68
C LYS A 236 4.53 26.89 5.14
N GLY A 237 5.41 27.35 4.25
CA GLY A 237 6.23 28.55 4.46
C GLY A 237 7.41 28.39 5.44
N ILE A 238 7.54 27.25 6.13
CA ILE A 238 8.60 27.04 7.13
C ILE A 238 9.75 26.16 6.63
N THR A 239 9.62 25.44 5.52
CA THR A 239 10.72 24.66 4.94
C THR A 239 11.65 25.54 4.09
N HIS A 240 12.92 25.14 3.93
CA HIS A 240 13.86 25.89 3.08
C HIS A 240 13.59 25.67 1.60
N THR A 241 13.08 24.48 1.26
CA THR A 241 12.75 24.06 -0.11
C THR A 241 11.28 23.65 -0.17
N PRO A 242 10.69 23.49 -1.38
CA PRO A 242 9.33 22.98 -1.53
C PRO A 242 9.12 21.70 -0.72
N PHE A 243 8.03 21.67 0.06
CA PHE A 243 7.68 20.53 0.90
C PHE A 243 6.73 19.60 0.16
N TYR A 244 6.96 18.29 0.26
CA TYR A 244 6.09 17.25 -0.26
C TYR A 244 5.77 16.22 0.82
N PRO A 245 4.50 16.06 1.21
CA PRO A 245 4.11 15.06 2.20
C PRO A 245 4.27 13.65 1.62
N LEU A 246 4.80 12.73 2.44
CA LEU A 246 4.88 11.31 2.11
C LEU A 246 3.99 10.54 3.08
N VAL A 247 2.75 10.27 2.64
CA VAL A 247 1.72 9.64 3.46
C VAL A 247 1.31 8.32 2.86
N PHE A 248 1.39 7.27 3.67
CA PHE A 248 0.75 6.00 3.38
C PHE A 248 0.33 5.31 4.66
N SER A 249 -0.46 4.27 4.53
CA SER A 249 -1.01 3.54 5.67
C SER A 249 -0.09 2.41 6.14
N ALA A 250 -0.40 1.85 7.31
CA ALA A 250 0.33 0.72 7.88
C ALA A 250 0.20 -0.58 7.07
N GLY A 251 -0.80 -0.71 6.18
CA GLY A 251 -0.90 -1.82 5.22
C GLY A 251 -0.53 -1.45 3.80
N GLY A 252 -0.04 -0.23 3.55
CA GLY A 252 0.64 0.15 2.31
C GLY A 252 -0.21 0.88 1.26
N ALA A 253 -1.43 1.33 1.59
CA ALA A 253 -2.17 2.26 0.73
C ALA A 253 -1.50 3.63 0.69
N LEU A 254 -1.24 4.13 -0.52
CA LEU A 254 -0.60 5.43 -0.77
C LEU A 254 -1.66 6.49 -1.07
N THR A 255 -1.42 7.73 -0.64
CA THR A 255 -2.16 8.88 -1.19
C THR A 255 -1.81 9.12 -2.65
N ASP A 256 -2.62 9.90 -3.37
CA ASP A 256 -2.38 10.20 -4.78
C ASP A 256 -1.05 10.95 -5.00
N LYS A 257 -0.68 11.91 -4.15
CA LYS A 257 0.63 12.60 -4.27
C LYS A 257 1.78 11.66 -3.95
N SER A 258 1.65 10.83 -2.91
CA SER A 258 2.68 9.83 -2.58
C SER A 258 2.85 8.83 -3.72
N LYS A 259 1.76 8.36 -4.33
CA LYS A 259 1.79 7.49 -5.51
C LYS A 259 2.50 8.15 -6.68
N GLN A 260 2.22 9.42 -6.98
CA GLN A 260 2.92 10.17 -8.02
C GLN A 260 4.42 10.33 -7.71
N LEU A 261 4.78 10.53 -6.44
CA LEU A 261 6.16 10.62 -6.00
C LEU A 261 6.90 9.29 -6.19
N PHE A 262 6.30 8.17 -5.77
CA PHE A 262 6.85 6.84 -6.01
C PHE A 262 6.98 6.52 -7.52
N LEU A 263 6.02 6.92 -8.35
CA LEU A 263 6.12 6.80 -9.81
C LEU A 263 7.26 7.65 -10.39
N HIS A 264 7.50 8.84 -9.84
CA HIS A 264 8.65 9.66 -10.20
C HIS A 264 9.97 8.98 -9.81
N TRP A 265 10.10 8.54 -8.55
CA TRP A 265 11.29 7.82 -8.08
C TRP A 265 11.56 6.52 -8.84
N LYS A 266 10.51 5.82 -9.28
CA LYS A 266 10.64 4.62 -10.12
C LYS A 266 11.43 4.87 -11.41
N LYS A 267 11.38 6.09 -11.97
CA LYS A 267 12.13 6.45 -13.19
C LYS A 267 13.64 6.53 -12.96
N HIS A 268 14.07 6.75 -11.73
CA HIS A 268 15.47 7.03 -11.39
C HIS A 268 16.13 5.90 -10.57
N ILE A 269 15.36 5.21 -9.73
CA ILE A 269 15.86 4.10 -8.90
C ILE A 269 15.91 2.81 -9.72
N LYS A 270 17.14 2.34 -10.04
CA LYS A 270 17.39 1.11 -10.83
C LYS A 270 16.66 -0.12 -10.28
N TYR A 271 16.70 -0.33 -8.96
CA TYR A 271 16.08 -1.49 -8.30
C TYR A 271 14.83 -1.09 -7.49
N PHE A 272 13.93 -0.33 -8.09
CA PHE A 272 12.71 0.16 -7.41
C PHE A 272 11.81 -0.98 -6.91
N GLY A 273 11.70 -2.08 -7.66
CA GLY A 273 10.91 -3.25 -7.22
C GLY A 273 11.42 -3.83 -5.90
N THR A 274 12.73 -3.82 -5.70
CA THR A 274 13.36 -4.25 -4.45
C THR A 274 12.99 -3.33 -3.29
N LEU A 275 12.97 -2.00 -3.49
CA LEU A 275 12.52 -1.05 -2.48
C LEU A 275 11.07 -1.33 -2.04
N VAL A 276 10.16 -1.53 -3.00
CA VAL A 276 8.74 -1.82 -2.73
C VAL A 276 8.59 -3.10 -1.89
N ARG A 277 9.33 -4.16 -2.24
CA ARG A 277 9.30 -5.43 -1.48
C ARG A 277 9.80 -5.26 -0.05
N HIS A 278 10.92 -4.55 0.14
CA HIS A 278 11.45 -4.29 1.48
C HIS A 278 10.48 -3.47 2.33
N ILE A 279 9.85 -2.43 1.77
CA ILE A 279 8.87 -1.65 2.52
C ILE A 279 7.64 -2.51 2.85
N SER A 280 7.13 -3.29 1.90
CA SER A 280 5.98 -4.18 2.11
C SER A 280 6.24 -5.23 3.21
N VAL A 281 7.39 -5.89 3.19
CA VAL A 281 7.84 -6.82 4.25
C VAL A 281 8.03 -6.08 5.57
N GLY A 282 8.64 -4.90 5.55
CA GLY A 282 8.85 -4.06 6.74
C GLY A 282 7.54 -3.62 7.40
N LEU A 283 6.48 -3.35 6.63
CA LEU A 283 5.15 -3.04 7.16
C LEU A 283 4.52 -4.24 7.87
N VAL A 284 4.62 -5.43 7.28
CA VAL A 284 4.13 -6.69 7.88
C VAL A 284 4.87 -6.98 9.18
N ARG A 285 6.21 -6.97 9.15
CA ARG A 285 7.05 -7.20 10.32
C ARG A 285 6.74 -6.23 11.45
N ALA A 286 6.58 -4.95 11.11
CA ALA A 286 6.20 -3.95 12.09
C ALA A 286 4.87 -4.30 12.75
N ARG A 287 3.82 -4.63 11.98
CA ARG A 287 2.51 -5.03 12.52
C ARG A 287 2.58 -6.28 13.39
N ALA A 288 3.34 -7.29 12.97
CA ALA A 288 3.53 -8.52 13.73
C ALA A 288 4.20 -8.29 15.08
N ALA A 289 5.14 -7.33 15.15
CA ALA A 289 5.78 -6.98 16.42
C ALA A 289 4.82 -6.37 17.46
N TYR A 290 3.65 -5.85 17.04
CA TYR A 290 2.60 -5.40 17.96
C TYR A 290 1.58 -6.48 18.30
N PHE A 291 1.42 -7.51 17.47
CA PHE A 291 0.29 -8.42 17.54
C PHE A 291 0.54 -9.48 18.63
N THR A 292 -0.31 -9.46 19.66
CA THR A 292 -0.37 -10.51 20.66
C THR A 292 -1.47 -11.47 20.25
N PHE A 293 -1.15 -12.75 20.12
CA PHE A 293 -2.15 -13.81 19.97
C PHE A 293 -3.01 -13.84 21.23
#